data_AF-A0A2S7QL10-F1
#
_entry.id   AF-A0A2S7QL10-F1
#
_cell.length_a   1.000
_cell.length_b   1.000
_cell.length_c   1.000
_cell.angle_alpha   90.00
_cell.angle_beta   90.00
_cell.angle_gamma   90.00
#
_symmetry.space_group_name_H-M   'P 1'
#
loop_
_entity.id
_entity.type
_entity.pdbx_description
1 polymer ?
#
loop_
_entity_poly.entity_id
_entity_poly.type
_entity_poly.pdbx_seq_one_letter_code
_entity_poly.pdbx_strand_id
1 'polypeptide(L)'
;MAHPETLLPMPDIEDPVERFVSVVKFYLSGWHIKPPGVKKPLNPVLGEIYTCYWQFPDNTKGYYISEQTSHHPPKSSYFYMAPEHKIRIDGTLKPRSKFLGNSAASMMEGIAILRFLNRGTGPKGER
;
A
#
# COMPACT_ATOMS: atom_id res chain seq x y z
N MET A 1 2.45 -5.52 -0.01
CA MET A 1 3.22 -6.07 -1.15
C MET A 1 3.54 -7.57 -0.98
N ALA A 2 2.69 -8.33 -0.29
CA ALA A 2 2.99 -9.74 -0.01
C ALA A 2 2.48 -10.71 -1.09
N HIS A 3 1.58 -10.24 -1.96
CA HIS A 3 0.95 -11.02 -3.03
C HIS A 3 1.26 -10.40 -4.41
N PRO A 4 2.54 -10.35 -4.83
CA PRO A 4 2.91 -9.77 -6.12
C PRO A 4 2.19 -10.44 -7.30
N GLU A 5 1.87 -11.73 -7.22
CA GLU A 5 1.10 -12.47 -8.21
C GLU A 5 -0.27 -11.86 -8.50
N THR A 6 -0.87 -11.15 -7.54
CA THR A 6 -2.13 -10.43 -7.73
C THR A 6 -1.94 -8.98 -8.21
N LEU A 7 -0.73 -8.46 -8.07
CA LEU A 7 -0.39 -7.07 -8.37
C LEU A 7 0.15 -6.88 -9.78
N LEU A 8 1.16 -7.68 -10.14
CA LEU A 8 1.95 -7.49 -11.35
C LEU A 8 1.11 -7.53 -12.64
N PRO A 9 0.10 -8.40 -12.79
CA PRO A 9 -0.68 -8.46 -14.04
C PRO A 9 -1.67 -7.31 -14.25
N MET A 10 -2.00 -6.53 -13.19
CA MET A 10 -3.08 -5.53 -13.24
C MET A 10 -2.98 -4.47 -14.36
N PRO A 11 -1.79 -3.93 -14.69
CA PRO A 11 -1.64 -2.93 -15.75
C PRO A 11 -1.93 -3.47 -17.15
N ASP A 12 -1.93 -4.78 -17.35
CA ASP A 12 -2.12 -5.42 -18.65
C ASP A 12 -3.55 -5.94 -18.85
N ILE A 13 -4.40 -5.88 -17.82
CA ILE A 13 -5.82 -6.20 -17.93
C ILE A 13 -6.49 -5.08 -18.72
N GLU A 14 -7.04 -5.37 -19.90
CA GLU A 14 -7.68 -4.37 -20.76
C GLU A 14 -9.08 -3.97 -20.27
N ASP A 15 -9.89 -4.93 -19.83
CA ASP A 15 -11.23 -4.65 -19.33
C ASP A 15 -11.17 -3.83 -18.03
N PRO A 16 -11.79 -2.64 -17.98
CA PRO A 16 -11.69 -1.75 -16.83
C PRO A 16 -12.36 -2.30 -15.57
N VAL A 17 -13.43 -3.11 -15.71
CA VAL A 17 -14.12 -3.72 -14.58
C VAL A 17 -13.29 -4.85 -13.99
N GLU A 18 -12.76 -5.74 -14.83
CA GLU A 18 -11.85 -6.82 -14.39
C GLU A 18 -10.59 -6.26 -13.73
N ARG A 19 -10.02 -5.20 -14.30
CA ARG A 19 -8.86 -4.51 -13.71
C ARG A 19 -9.19 -3.92 -12.35
N PHE A 20 -10.35 -3.27 -12.21
CA PHE A 20 -10.82 -2.76 -10.93
C PHE A 20 -11.00 -3.87 -9.90
N VAL A 21 -11.64 -4.98 -10.28
CA VAL A 21 -11.77 -6.18 -9.41
C VAL A 21 -10.40 -6.70 -8.99
N SER A 22 -9.42 -6.70 -9.89
CA SER A 22 -8.04 -7.10 -9.59
C SER A 22 -7.37 -6.17 -8.55
N VAL A 23 -7.58 -4.86 -8.66
CA VAL A 23 -7.12 -3.88 -7.65
C VAL A 23 -7.73 -4.17 -6.28
N VAL A 24 -9.04 -4.44 -6.21
CA VAL A 24 -9.71 -4.80 -4.96
C VAL A 24 -9.17 -6.11 -4.39
N LYS A 25 -8.97 -7.13 -5.24
CA LYS A 25 -8.40 -8.42 -4.84
C LYS A 25 -7.00 -8.25 -4.24
N PHE A 26 -6.13 -7.50 -4.90
CA PHE A 26 -4.79 -7.19 -4.38
C PHE A 26 -4.88 -6.48 -3.03
N TYR A 27 -5.72 -5.44 -2.92
CA TYR A 27 -5.84 -4.67 -1.68
C TYR A 27 -6.31 -5.53 -0.50
N LEU A 28 -7.27 -6.43 -0.73
CA LEU A 28 -7.82 -7.30 0.31
C LEU A 28 -6.89 -8.47 0.68
N SER A 29 -6.02 -8.90 -0.24
CA SER A 29 -5.15 -10.06 -0.04
C SER A 29 -4.22 -9.94 1.17
N GLY A 30 -3.74 -8.74 1.50
CA GLY A 30 -2.71 -8.56 2.53
C GLY A 30 -3.21 -8.57 3.98
N TRP A 31 -4.52 -8.40 4.24
CA TRP A 31 -5.03 -8.15 5.60
C TRP A 31 -4.97 -9.36 6.53
N HIS A 32 -4.86 -10.56 5.97
CA HIS A 32 -4.72 -11.77 6.77
C HIS A 32 -3.30 -11.94 7.35
N ILE A 33 -2.31 -11.25 6.78
CA ILE A 33 -0.91 -11.29 7.22
C ILE A 33 -0.77 -10.44 8.48
N LYS A 34 -0.88 -11.10 9.63
CA LYS A 34 -0.77 -10.48 10.95
C LYS A 34 -0.08 -11.42 11.93
N PRO A 35 0.59 -10.89 12.97
CA PRO A 35 1.15 -11.75 14.01
C PRO A 35 0.03 -12.52 14.74
N PRO A 36 0.32 -13.73 15.25
CA PRO A 36 -0.63 -14.44 16.10
C PRO A 36 -0.86 -13.66 17.42
N GLY A 37 -2.12 -13.57 17.82
CA GLY A 37 -2.56 -12.86 19.03
C GLY A 37 -2.79 -11.35 18.85
N VAL A 38 -3.07 -10.66 19.96
CA VAL A 38 -3.34 -9.22 19.99
C VAL A 38 -2.02 -8.47 20.17
N LYS A 39 -1.35 -8.17 19.05
CA LYS A 39 -0.08 -7.44 19.03
C LYS A 39 -0.16 -6.24 18.10
N LYS A 40 0.50 -5.14 18.48
CA LYS A 40 0.67 -3.94 17.66
C LYS A 40 2.12 -3.78 17.23
N PRO A 41 2.40 -3.21 16.04
CA PRO A 41 3.74 -2.75 15.69
C PRO A 41 4.26 -1.73 16.71
N LEU A 42 5.58 -1.54 16.72
CA LEU A 42 6.20 -0.41 17.40
C LEU A 42 5.71 0.90 16.76
N ASN A 43 5.65 1.96 17.56
CA ASN A 43 5.38 3.31 17.06
C ASN A 43 6.72 3.90 16.59
N PRO A 44 6.93 4.16 15.29
CA PRO A 44 8.21 4.65 14.79
C PRO A 44 8.57 6.02 15.38
N VAL A 45 9.87 6.28 15.54
CA VAL A 45 10.37 7.61 15.95
C VAL A 45 10.31 8.60 14.77
N LEU A 46 10.27 9.90 15.05
CA LEU A 46 10.25 10.92 13.98
C LEU A 46 11.50 10.78 13.08
N GLY A 47 11.29 10.72 11.77
CA GLY A 47 12.37 10.53 10.78
C GLY A 47 12.88 9.09 10.67
N GLU A 48 12.26 8.11 11.35
CA GLU A 48 12.59 6.70 11.16
C GLU A 48 12.27 6.28 9.72
N ILE A 49 13.25 5.65 9.05
CA ILE A 49 13.15 5.21 7.66
C ILE A 49 13.22 3.68 7.61
N TYR A 50 12.37 3.09 6.77
CA TYR A 50 12.47 1.69 6.39
C TYR A 50 12.43 1.54 4.87
N THR A 51 13.38 0.78 4.33
CA THR A 51 13.48 0.46 2.89
C THR A 51 13.61 -1.03 2.68
N CYS A 52 12.95 -1.56 1.66
CA CYS A 52 13.14 -2.94 1.22
C CYS A 52 12.83 -3.08 -0.28
N TYR A 53 13.09 -4.27 -0.82
CA TYR A 53 12.75 -4.60 -2.20
C TYR A 53 12.25 -6.03 -2.33
N TRP A 54 11.55 -6.31 -3.41
CA TRP A 54 11.17 -7.64 -3.86
C TRP A 54 11.93 -7.98 -5.13
N GLN A 55 12.44 -9.20 -5.22
CA GLN A 55 12.93 -9.79 -6.45
C GLN A 55 11.81 -10.66 -7.02
N PHE A 56 11.36 -10.36 -8.24
CA PHE A 56 10.29 -11.10 -8.89
C PHE A 56 10.84 -12.25 -9.76
N PRO A 57 10.02 -13.27 -10.08
CA PRO A 57 10.46 -14.42 -10.90
C PRO A 57 10.92 -14.08 -12.32
N ASP A 58 10.46 -12.95 -12.87
CA ASP A 58 10.86 -12.42 -14.18
C ASP A 58 12.17 -11.59 -14.14
N ASN A 59 12.91 -11.66 -13.03
CA ASN A 59 14.11 -10.89 -12.72
C ASN A 59 13.93 -9.37 -12.57
N THR A 60 12.69 -8.87 -12.55
CA THR A 60 12.40 -7.46 -12.24
C THR A 60 12.32 -7.22 -10.72
N LYS A 61 12.22 -5.95 -10.30
CA LYS A 61 12.22 -5.57 -8.88
C LYS A 61 11.09 -4.61 -8.52
N GLY A 62 10.59 -4.79 -7.30
CA GLY A 62 9.72 -3.82 -6.63
C GLY A 62 10.47 -3.14 -5.49
N TYR A 63 10.33 -1.84 -5.34
CA TYR A 63 11.03 -1.03 -4.35
C TYR A 63 10.04 -0.42 -3.37
N TYR A 64 10.33 -0.47 -2.07
CA TYR A 64 9.54 0.19 -1.03
C TYR A 64 10.42 1.08 -0.18
N ILE A 65 9.94 2.29 0.06
CA ILE A 65 10.58 3.31 0.89
C ILE A 65 9.49 3.88 1.79
N SER A 66 9.78 4.04 3.07
CA SER A 66 8.86 4.68 4.01
C SER A 66 9.59 5.48 5.06
N GLU A 67 8.92 6.50 5.57
CA GLU A 67 9.43 7.38 6.60
C GLU A 67 8.32 7.77 7.59
N GLN A 68 8.66 7.84 8.87
CA GLN A 68 7.82 8.46 9.89
C GLN A 68 7.89 9.99 9.80
N THR A 69 7.07 10.55 8.92
CA THR A 69 7.02 11.99 8.61
C THR A 69 6.39 12.90 9.68
N SER A 70 5.73 12.34 10.70
CA SER A 70 5.20 13.11 11.84
C SER A 70 5.00 12.23 13.07
N HIS A 71 5.14 12.81 14.27
CA HIS A 71 4.94 12.10 15.54
C HIS A 71 3.71 12.61 16.33
N HIS A 72 3.38 13.89 16.22
CA HIS A 72 2.22 14.50 16.88
C HIS A 72 1.42 15.36 15.88
N PRO A 73 0.39 14.80 15.20
CA PRO A 73 -0.08 13.42 15.29
C PRO A 73 0.82 12.42 14.50
N PRO A 74 0.80 11.11 14.84
CA PRO A 74 1.64 10.13 14.18
C PRO A 74 1.21 9.93 12.72
N LYS A 75 2.18 10.03 11.79
CA LYS A 75 1.98 9.82 10.35
C LYS A 75 3.23 9.21 9.73
N SER A 76 3.07 8.04 9.10
CA SER A 76 4.08 7.44 8.23
C SER A 76 3.68 7.66 6.78
N SER A 77 4.64 8.02 5.92
CA SER A 77 4.45 8.09 4.47
C SER A 77 5.22 6.95 3.83
N TYR A 78 4.66 6.36 2.77
CA TYR A 78 5.31 5.27 2.06
C TYR A 78 5.16 5.43 0.55
N PHE A 79 6.17 4.94 -0.14
CA PHE A 79 6.28 4.87 -1.59
C PHE A 79 6.60 3.43 -1.97
N TYR A 80 5.92 2.93 -2.99
CA TYR A 80 6.21 1.66 -3.62
C TYR A 80 6.18 1.80 -5.14
N MET A 81 7.10 1.11 -5.83
CA MET A 81 7.11 1.08 -7.28
C MET A 81 7.63 -0.24 -7.82
N ALA A 82 6.99 -0.75 -8.88
CA ALA A 82 7.53 -1.77 -9.77
C ALA A 82 7.64 -1.15 -11.17
N PRO A 83 8.78 -0.52 -11.51
CA PRO A 83 8.93 0.27 -12.72
C PRO A 83 8.69 -0.51 -14.01
N GLU A 84 9.21 -1.73 -14.08
CA GLU A 84 9.09 -2.64 -15.23
C GLU A 84 7.63 -3.04 -15.44
N HIS A 85 6.88 -3.16 -14.35
CA HIS A 85 5.44 -3.46 -14.34
C HIS A 85 4.56 -2.21 -14.33
N LYS A 86 5.09 -1.01 -14.61
CA LYS A 86 4.29 0.23 -14.72
C LYS A 86 3.39 0.53 -13.51
N ILE A 87 3.78 0.10 -12.30
CA ILE A 87 2.99 0.29 -11.09
C ILE A 87 3.70 1.27 -10.16
N ARG A 88 2.94 2.24 -9.67
CA ARG A 88 3.35 3.15 -8.59
C ARG A 88 2.27 3.21 -7.53
N ILE A 89 2.67 3.12 -6.27
CA ILE A 89 1.79 3.30 -5.12
C ILE A 89 2.41 4.33 -4.18
N ASP A 90 1.67 5.36 -3.85
CA ASP A 90 2.04 6.33 -2.81
C ASP A 90 0.98 6.27 -1.71
N GLY A 91 1.36 6.40 -0.45
CA GLY A 91 0.37 6.44 0.60
C GLY A 91 0.86 6.96 1.93
N THR A 92 -0.10 7.08 2.84
CA THR A 92 0.14 7.49 4.23
C THR A 92 -0.63 6.60 5.17
N LEU A 93 -0.03 6.29 6.32
CA LEU A 93 -0.69 5.67 7.46
C LEU A 93 -0.83 6.73 8.55
N LYS A 94 -2.07 6.99 8.96
CA LYS A 94 -2.43 7.98 10.00
C LYS A 94 -3.28 7.29 11.07
N PRO A 95 -2.66 6.51 11.97
CA PRO A 95 -3.39 5.85 13.04
C PRO A 95 -3.80 6.86 14.11
N ARG A 96 -5.07 6.84 14.51
CA ARG A 96 -5.60 7.65 15.60
C ARG A 96 -6.23 6.76 16.66
N SER A 97 -5.54 6.62 17.79
CA SER A 97 -6.01 5.79 18.89
C SER A 97 -7.22 6.41 19.59
N LYS A 98 -8.24 5.59 19.85
CA LYS A 98 -9.43 5.95 20.64
C LYS A 98 -9.75 4.85 21.64
N PHE A 99 -10.08 5.27 22.86
CA PHE A 99 -10.71 4.43 23.86
C PHE A 99 -12.23 4.58 23.76
N LEU A 100 -12.95 3.45 23.71
CA LEU A 100 -14.39 3.37 23.44
C LEU A 100 -15.13 2.64 24.58
N GLY A 101 -14.61 2.68 25.80
CA GLY A 101 -15.13 1.91 26.93
C GLY A 101 -14.54 0.50 26.96
N ASN A 102 -15.32 -0.54 26.67
CA ASN A 102 -14.80 -1.92 26.64
C ASN A 102 -14.02 -2.25 25.35
N SER A 103 -13.53 -1.24 24.63
CA SER A 103 -12.85 -1.42 23.35
C SER A 103 -11.81 -0.32 23.15
N ALA A 104 -10.74 -0.67 22.43
CA ALA A 104 -9.75 0.28 21.94
C ALA A 104 -9.67 0.13 20.42
N ALA A 105 -9.63 1.26 19.71
CA ALA A 105 -9.59 1.30 18.26
C ALA A 105 -8.41 2.15 17.78
N SER A 106 -7.83 1.75 16.65
CA SER A 106 -6.97 2.61 15.83
C SER A 106 -7.76 3.02 14.61
N MET A 107 -8.26 4.25 14.59
CA MET A 107 -8.92 4.79 13.41
C MET A 107 -7.85 5.06 12.35
N MET A 108 -8.01 4.45 11.17
CA MET A 108 -7.04 4.59 10.08
C MET A 108 -7.49 5.70 9.13
N GLU A 109 -6.87 6.88 9.22
CA GLU A 109 -7.18 8.05 8.38
C GLU A 109 -6.22 8.17 7.16
N GLY A 110 -5.48 7.10 6.87
CA GLY A 110 -4.52 7.01 5.78
C GLY A 110 -5.18 6.92 4.40
N ILE A 111 -4.40 7.22 3.36
CA ILE A 111 -4.81 7.06 1.96
C ILE A 111 -3.71 6.31 1.21
N ALA A 112 -4.09 5.42 0.32
CA ALA A 112 -3.22 4.79 -0.66
C ALA A 112 -3.69 5.18 -2.07
N ILE A 113 -2.76 5.60 -2.92
CA ILE A 113 -3.01 5.95 -4.32
C ILE A 113 -2.20 5.00 -5.19
N LEU A 114 -2.87 4.10 -5.89
CA LEU A 114 -2.28 3.24 -6.91
C LEU A 114 -2.43 3.89 -8.28
N ARG A 115 -1.35 3.90 -9.06
CA ARG A 115 -1.34 4.38 -10.46
C ARG A 115 -0.72 3.34 -11.37
N PHE A 116 -1.37 3.14 -12.52
CA PHE A 116 -0.80 2.47 -13.68
C PHE A 116 -0.15 3.52 -14.58
N LEU A 117 1.13 3.37 -14.87
CA LEU A 117 1.93 4.36 -15.61
C LEU A 117 1.76 4.26 -17.13
N ASN A 118 1.14 3.19 -17.60
CA ASN A 118 0.76 2.96 -19.00
C ASN A 118 -0.68 3.39 -19.32
N ARG A 119 -1.44 3.88 -18.34
CA ARG A 119 -2.89 4.15 -18.46
C ARG A 119 -3.27 5.49 -17.81
N GLY A 120 -4.50 5.95 -18.07
CA GLY A 120 -5.07 7.11 -17.39
C GLY A 120 -4.50 8.47 -17.78
N THR A 121 -3.94 8.60 -18.99
CA THR A 121 -3.41 9.87 -19.54
C THR A 121 -4.48 10.91 -19.89
N GLY A 122 -5.76 10.50 -19.93
CA GLY A 122 -6.88 11.38 -20.22
C GLY A 122 -7.32 12.23 -19.01
N PRO A 123 -7.87 13.44 -19.23
CA PRO A 123 -8.34 14.33 -18.15
C PRO A 123 -9.50 13.77 -17.32
N LYS A 124 -10.13 12.68 -17.77
CA LYS A 124 -11.20 11.96 -17.06
C LYS A 124 -10.76 10.56 -16.57
N GLY A 125 -9.46 10.25 -16.64
CA GLY A 125 -8.95 8.91 -16.38
C GLY A 125 -9.22 7.93 -17.51
N GLU A 126 -9.09 6.65 -17.20
CA GLU A 126 -9.41 5.53 -18.10
C GLU A 126 -10.93 5.33 -18.16
N ARG A 127 -11.49 5.17 -19.36
CA ARG A 127 -12.93 4.93 -19.60
C ARG A 127 -13.19 3.46 -19.84
#